data_AF-A0A957VQX3-F1
#
_entry.id   AF-A0A957VQX3-F1
#
_cell.length_a   1.000
_cell.length_b   1.000
_cell.length_c   1.000
_cell.angle_alpha   90.00
_cell.angle_beta   90.00
_cell.angle_gamma   90.00
#
_symmetry.space_group_name_H-M   'P 1'
#
loop_
_entity.id
_entity.type
_entity.pdbx_description
1 polymer ?
#
loop_
_entity_poly.entity_id
_entity_poly.type
_entity_poly.pdbx_seq_one_letter_code
_entity_poly.pdbx_strand_id
1 'polypeptide(L)'
;MTLLEGYIDELRALQATDFPTYEENYLIHRTVERCLHLATETCLDVGQHIIADDGLRPAVDNKDVFNVLGECDILAPNQVRALTDMARFRNLIVHDYARIDNAIVYA
;
A
#
# COMPACT_ATOMS: atom_id res chain seq x y z
N MET A 1 -12.76 -10.43 -4.45
CA MET A 1 -12.53 -9.41 -3.42
C MET A 1 -12.03 -10.00 -2.09
N THR A 2 -11.47 -11.21 -2.07
CA THR A 2 -11.02 -11.92 -0.86
C THR A 2 -9.52 -11.77 -0.55
N LEU A 3 -8.73 -11.27 -1.52
CA LEU A 3 -7.27 -11.19 -1.39
C LEU A 3 -6.83 -10.01 -0.51
N LEU A 4 -7.42 -8.83 -0.71
CA LEU A 4 -7.10 -7.64 0.09
C LEU A 4 -7.42 -7.87 1.57
N GLU A 5 -8.59 -8.40 1.87
CA GLU A 5 -9.02 -8.73 3.23
C GLU A 5 -8.03 -9.70 3.89
N GLY A 6 -7.59 -10.74 3.18
CA GLY A 6 -6.57 -11.67 3.67
C GLY A 6 -5.25 -10.98 4.04
N TYR A 7 -4.72 -10.12 3.18
CA TYR A 7 -3.48 -9.38 3.48
C TYR A 7 -3.64 -8.45 4.68
N ILE A 8 -4.80 -7.79 4.80
CA ILE A 8 -5.08 -6.91 5.94
C ILE A 8 -5.21 -7.73 7.24
N ASP A 9 -5.81 -8.91 7.20
CA ASP A 9 -5.95 -9.77 8.38
C ASP A 9 -4.60 -10.34 8.82
N GLU A 10 -3.72 -10.72 7.88
CA GLU A 10 -2.32 -11.08 8.19
C GLU A 10 -1.57 -9.92 8.86
N LEU A 11 -1.69 -8.70 8.32
CA LEU A 11 -1.07 -7.51 8.92
C LEU A 11 -1.61 -7.23 10.32
N ARG A 12 -2.92 -7.33 10.54
CA ARG A 12 -3.55 -7.16 11.86
C ARG A 12 -3.09 -8.20 12.86
N ALA A 13 -2.92 -9.45 12.44
CA ALA A 13 -2.40 -10.50 13.31
C ALA A 13 -0.96 -10.19 13.75
N LEU A 14 -0.15 -9.63 12.85
CA LEU A 14 1.24 -9.28 13.14
C LEU A 14 1.39 -8.02 14.00
N GLN A 15 0.41 -7.12 14.04
CA GLN A 15 0.41 -5.94 14.94
C GLN A 15 0.48 -6.32 16.43
N ALA A 16 0.12 -7.55 16.80
CA ALA A 16 0.26 -8.03 18.18
C ALA A 16 1.72 -8.33 18.58
N THR A 17 2.65 -8.33 17.62
CA THR A 17 4.09 -8.54 17.84
C THR A 17 4.72 -7.28 18.42
N ASP A 18 5.56 -7.41 19.46
CA ASP A 18 6.31 -6.26 19.97
C ASP A 18 7.47 -5.87 19.04
N PHE A 19 7.94 -4.62 19.14
CA PHE A 19 8.98 -4.11 18.26
C PHE A 19 10.29 -4.93 18.32
N PRO A 20 10.81 -5.37 19.49
CA PRO A 20 12.01 -6.20 19.52
C PRO A 20 11.85 -7.52 18.77
N THR A 21 10.72 -8.22 18.94
CA THR A 21 10.45 -9.47 18.22
C THR A 21 10.27 -9.23 16.72
N TYR A 22 9.66 -8.11 16.33
CA TYR A 22 9.58 -7.69 14.93
C TYR A 22 10.99 -7.49 14.36
N GLU A 23 11.79 -6.62 14.98
CA GLU A 23 13.12 -6.20 14.52
C GLU A 23 14.11 -7.38 14.35
N GLU A 24 14.05 -8.38 15.23
CA GLU A 24 14.93 -9.55 15.16
C GLU A 24 14.45 -10.62 14.16
N ASN A 25 13.22 -10.52 13.63
CA ASN A 25 12.60 -11.56 12.83
C ASN A 25 12.39 -11.16 11.36
N TYR A 26 13.37 -11.52 10.52
CA TYR A 26 13.32 -11.26 9.08
C TYR A 26 12.13 -11.89 8.35
N LEU A 27 11.52 -12.97 8.89
CA LEU A 27 10.32 -13.57 8.30
C LEU A 27 9.12 -12.64 8.50
N ILE A 28 9.00 -12.02 9.68
CA ILE A 28 7.93 -11.06 9.95
C ILE A 28 8.10 -9.84 9.04
N HIS A 29 9.32 -9.30 8.90
CA HIS A 29 9.59 -8.20 7.97
C HIS A 29 9.11 -8.54 6.54
N ARG A 30 9.55 -9.68 6.01
CA ARG A 30 9.19 -10.11 4.65
C ARG A 30 7.69 -10.31 4.47
N THR A 31 7.01 -10.85 5.48
CA THR A 31 5.55 -11.01 5.44
C THR A 31 4.85 -9.66 5.44
N VAL A 32 5.24 -8.73 6.32
CA VAL A 32 4.64 -7.38 6.38
C VAL A 32 4.87 -6.63 5.07
N GLU A 33 6.10 -6.58 4.58
CA GLU A 33 6.45 -5.94 3.31
C GLU A 33 5.65 -6.52 2.14
N ARG A 34 5.53 -7.86 2.08
CA ARG A 34 4.78 -8.52 1.01
C ARG A 34 3.28 -8.24 1.09
N CYS A 35 2.69 -8.26 2.29
CA CYS A 35 1.28 -7.95 2.48
C CYS A 35 0.97 -6.48 2.12
N LEU A 36 1.81 -5.53 2.56
CA LEU A 36 1.66 -4.12 2.21
C LEU A 36 1.82 -3.87 0.72
N HIS A 37 2.78 -4.53 0.07
CA HIS A 37 2.95 -4.48 -1.38
C HIS A 37 1.68 -4.97 -2.08
N LEU A 38 1.22 -6.18 -1.78
CA LEU A 38 0.06 -6.78 -2.44
C LEU A 38 -1.25 -6.02 -2.19
N ALA A 39 -1.44 -5.51 -0.97
CA ALA A 39 -2.57 -4.66 -0.64
C ALA A 39 -2.55 -3.37 -1.46
N THR A 40 -1.38 -2.73 -1.59
CA THR A 40 -1.21 -1.52 -2.39
C THR A 40 -1.45 -1.77 -3.88
N GLU A 41 -0.92 -2.86 -4.44
CA GLU A 41 -1.19 -3.25 -5.83
C GLU A 41 -2.69 -3.48 -6.07
N THR A 42 -3.37 -4.17 -5.15
CA THR A 42 -4.81 -4.39 -5.27
C THR A 42 -5.58 -3.07 -5.30
N CYS A 43 -5.21 -2.10 -4.46
CA CYS A 43 -5.82 -0.77 -4.47
C CYS A 43 -5.53 0.01 -5.78
N LEU A 44 -4.33 -0.13 -6.34
CA LEU A 44 -3.96 0.48 -7.62
C LEU A 44 -4.77 -0.10 -8.77
N ASP A 45 -4.90 -1.42 -8.85
CA ASP A 45 -5.67 -2.11 -9.89
C ASP A 45 -7.15 -1.67 -9.84
N VAL A 46 -7.75 -1.65 -8.65
CA VAL A 46 -9.12 -1.14 -8.46
C VAL A 46 -9.23 0.32 -8.91
N GLY A 47 -8.27 1.17 -8.53
CA GLY A 47 -8.28 2.56 -8.93
C GLY A 47 -8.16 2.76 -10.43
N GLN A 48 -7.31 1.99 -11.10
CA GLN A 48 -7.18 2.00 -12.56
C GLN A 48 -8.45 1.54 -13.26
N HIS A 49 -9.11 0.51 -12.73
CA HIS A 49 -10.41 0.06 -13.24
C HIS A 49 -11.47 1.17 -13.13
N ILE A 50 -11.57 1.84 -11.98
CA ILE A 50 -12.49 2.97 -11.80
C ILE A 50 -12.19 4.09 -12.79
N ILE A 51 -10.92 4.48 -12.95
CA ILE A 51 -10.50 5.51 -13.91
C ILE A 51 -10.95 5.16 -15.34
N ALA A 52 -10.79 3.88 -15.73
CA ALA A 52 -11.15 3.41 -17.06
C ALA A 52 -12.68 3.35 -17.27
N ASP A 53 -13.41 2.83 -16.28
CA ASP A 53 -14.86 2.64 -16.35
C ASP A 53 -15.62 3.97 -16.34
N ASP A 54 -15.15 4.94 -15.54
CA ASP A 54 -15.78 6.26 -15.43
C ASP A 54 -15.25 7.27 -16.48
N GLY A 55 -14.28 6.86 -17.32
CA GLY A 55 -13.71 7.71 -18.36
C GLY A 55 -12.96 8.94 -17.82
N LEU A 56 -12.31 8.79 -16.66
CA LEU A 56 -11.55 9.86 -16.02
C LEU A 56 -10.24 10.14 -16.77
N ARG A 57 -9.51 11.19 -16.37
CA ARG A 57 -8.19 11.45 -16.97
C ARG A 57 -7.26 10.24 -16.71
N PRO A 58 -6.42 9.84 -17.66
CA PRO A 58 -5.42 8.82 -17.42
C PRO A 58 -4.46 9.22 -16.30
N ALA A 59 -4.14 8.27 -15.41
CA ALA A 59 -3.07 8.46 -14.44
C ALA A 59 -1.70 8.43 -15.12
N VAL A 60 -0.80 9.32 -14.72
CA VAL A 60 0.56 9.42 -15.29
C VAL A 60 1.48 8.32 -14.75
N ASP A 61 1.28 7.92 -13.50
CA ASP A 61 1.99 6.84 -12.83
C ASP A 61 1.11 6.22 -11.71
N ASN A 62 1.63 5.21 -11.01
CA ASN A 62 0.86 4.51 -9.97
C ASN A 62 0.36 5.43 -8.85
N LYS A 63 1.19 6.35 -8.35
CA LYS A 63 0.75 7.25 -7.26
C LYS A 63 -0.31 8.25 -7.74
N ASP A 64 -0.30 8.58 -9.03
CA ASP A 64 -1.26 9.49 -9.65
C ASP A 64 -2.65 8.88 -9.79
N VAL A 65 -2.78 7.54 -9.77
CA VAL A 65 -4.09 6.86 -9.71
C VAL A 65 -4.94 7.41 -8.58
N PHE A 66 -4.38 7.55 -7.38
CA PHE A 66 -5.13 8.05 -6.22
C PHE A 66 -5.42 9.56 -6.30
N ASN A 67 -4.57 10.35 -6.97
CA ASN A 67 -4.84 11.77 -7.20
C ASN A 67 -6.03 11.94 -8.13
N VAL A 68 -6.09 11.18 -9.24
CA VAL A 68 -7.23 11.21 -10.17
C VAL A 68 -8.54 10.92 -9.44
N LEU A 69 -8.56 9.89 -8.61
CA LEU A 69 -9.75 9.54 -7.83
C LEU A 69 -10.11 10.63 -6.79
N GLY A 70 -9.10 11.31 -6.23
CA GLY A 70 -9.31 12.45 -5.34
C GLY A 70 -9.89 13.68 -6.04
N GLU A 71 -9.42 13.98 -7.26
CA GLU A 71 -9.93 15.08 -8.09
C GLU A 71 -11.42 14.92 -8.44
N CYS A 72 -11.92 13.68 -8.44
CA CYS A 72 -13.32 13.35 -8.69
C CYS A 72 -14.14 13.08 -7.41
N ASP A 73 -13.61 13.44 -6.23
CA ASP A 73 -14.25 13.23 -4.92
C ASP A 73 -14.58 11.76 -4.58
N ILE A 74 -13.97 10.79 -5.29
CA ILE A 74 -14.12 9.35 -5.01
C ILE A 74 -13.32 8.96 -3.76
N LEU A 75 -12.18 9.62 -3.54
CA LEU A 75 -11.36 9.48 -2.35
C LEU A 75 -11.28 10.81 -1.59
N ALA A 76 -11.46 10.76 -0.28
CA ALA A 76 -11.24 11.92 0.58
C ALA A 76 -9.76 12.32 0.61
N PRO A 77 -9.42 13.60 0.86
CA PRO A 77 -8.03 14.08 0.81
C PRO A 77 -7.05 13.32 1.71
N ASN A 78 -7.50 12.84 2.86
CA ASN A 78 -6.69 12.02 3.76
C ASN A 78 -6.40 10.63 3.18
N GLN A 79 -7.35 10.04 2.46
CA GLN A 79 -7.18 8.75 1.78
C GLN A 79 -6.23 8.88 0.60
N VAL A 80 -6.37 9.95 -0.21
CA VAL A 80 -5.46 10.24 -1.32
C VAL A 80 -4.03 10.31 -0.81
N ARG A 81 -3.78 11.12 0.23
CA ARG A 81 -2.45 11.24 0.85
C ARG A 81 -1.91 9.88 1.30
N ALA A 82 -2.68 9.12 2.07
CA ALA A 82 -2.24 7.84 2.61
C ALA A 82 -1.93 6.81 1.51
N LEU A 83 -2.80 6.70 0.50
CA LEU A 83 -2.63 5.73 -0.59
C LEU A 83 -1.49 6.13 -1.55
N THR A 84 -1.29 7.42 -1.79
CA THR A 84 -0.11 7.92 -2.53
C THR A 84 1.18 7.59 -1.79
N ASP A 85 1.23 7.74 -0.46
CA ASP A 85 2.40 7.35 0.33
C ASP A 85 2.64 5.83 0.28
N MET A 86 1.58 5.01 0.32
CA MET A 86 1.68 3.56 0.12
C MET A 86 2.19 3.19 -1.28
N ALA A 87 1.75 3.87 -2.35
CA ALA A 87 2.28 3.66 -3.69
C ALA A 87 3.79 3.95 -3.77
N ARG A 88 4.27 4.97 -3.06
CA ARG A 88 5.71 5.28 -2.96
C ARG A 88 6.45 4.18 -2.19
N PHE A 89 5.89 3.73 -1.08
CA PHE A 89 6.45 2.63 -0.29
C PHE A 89 6.54 1.33 -1.10
N ARG A 90 5.51 0.97 -1.86
CA ARG A 90 5.54 -0.17 -2.79
C ARG A 90 6.68 -0.06 -3.81
N ASN A 91 6.91 1.14 -4.37
CA ASN A 91 8.04 1.37 -5.28
C ASN A 91 9.39 1.21 -4.58
N LEU A 92 9.50 1.61 -3.31
CA LEU A 92 10.70 1.40 -2.52
C LEU A 92 11.00 -0.09 -2.32
N ILE A 93 10.01 -0.89 -1.91
CA ILE A 93 10.14 -2.34 -1.73
C ILE A 93 10.55 -3.02 -3.04
N VAL A 94 9.88 -2.70 -4.14
CA VAL A 94 10.05 -3.42 -5.42
C VAL A 94 11.43 -3.18 -6.04
N HIS A 95 11.96 -1.98 -5.89
CA HIS A 95 13.20 -1.62 -6.55
C HIS A 95 14.45 -1.73 -5.67
N ASP A 96 14.30 -2.16 -4.41
CA ASP A 96 15.39 -2.36 -3.45
C ASP A 96 16.30 -1.12 -3.30
N TYR A 97 15.76 0.07 -3.62
CA TYR A 97 16.54 1.31 -3.77
C TYR A 97 17.02 1.89 -2.43
N ALA A 98 16.44 1.47 -1.31
CA ALA A 98 16.93 1.84 0.00
C ALA A 98 16.67 0.73 1.02
N ARG A 99 17.54 0.66 2.03
CA ARG A 99 17.32 -0.14 3.24
C ARG A 99 16.02 0.33 3.89
N ILE A 100 15.02 -0.55 3.96
CA ILE A 100 13.74 -0.26 4.62
C ILE A 100 14.02 -0.02 6.10
N ASP A 101 13.48 1.10 6.61
CA ASP A 101 13.54 1.41 8.04
C ASP A 101 12.39 0.67 8.75
N ASN A 102 12.73 -0.39 9.47
CA ASN A 102 11.80 -1.22 10.20
C ASN A 102 11.00 -0.46 11.25
N ALA A 103 11.54 0.63 11.81
CA ALA A 103 10.82 1.47 12.75
C ALA A 103 9.66 2.23 12.06
N ILE A 104 9.84 2.61 10.78
CA ILE A 104 8.80 3.27 10.00
C ILE A 104 7.71 2.27 9.60
N VAL A 105 8.07 1.04 9.27
CA VAL A 105 7.10 -0.01 8.87
C VAL A 105 6.30 -0.55 10.06
N TYR A 106 6.90 -0.60 11.24
CA TYR A 106 6.25 -1.10 12.45
C TYR A 106 5.22 -0.14 13.07
N ALA A 107 5.46 1.17 12.94
CA ALA A 107 4.67 2.23 13.59
C ALA A 107 3.23 2.34 13.07
#